data_AF-A0A1W9SJN3-F1
#
_entry.id   AF-A0A1W9SJN3-F1
#
_cell.length_a   1.000
_cell.length_b   1.000
_cell.length_c   1.000
_cell.angle_alpha   90.00
_cell.angle_beta   90.00
_cell.angle_gamma   90.00
#
_symmetry.space_group_name_H-M   'P 1'
#
loop_
_entity.id
_entity.type
_entity.pdbx_description
1 polymer ?
#
loop_
_entity_poly.entity_id
_entity_poly.type
_entity_poly.pdbx_seq_one_letter_code
_entity_poly.pdbx_strand_id
1 'polypeptide(L)'
;MRIDFFKEDCHGSCFNDKEVGVCDDQESTKAYINKENKEKWIATIKNLKSKIIDFYAIDNCIEIYRENNDKDNKCDAMLIYENGIIFIELKDKRADWIPDAIGQLENTIKYFIENHGIEQFNIKKAFACNKRKPNFQTINMQIKQSFYQKWKVRLHIEATIKIQ
;
A
#
# COMPACT_ATOMS: atom_id res chain seq x y z
N MET A 1 10.57 13.10 -16.13
CA MET A 1 9.10 13.04 -16.35
C MET A 1 8.45 12.95 -14.98
N ARG A 2 7.39 13.72 -14.72
CA ARG A 2 6.71 13.70 -13.41
C ARG A 2 5.75 12.52 -13.36
N ILE A 3 5.86 11.67 -12.36
CA ILE A 3 4.96 10.53 -12.14
C ILE A 3 3.72 11.05 -11.41
N ASP A 4 2.54 10.87 -12.00
CA ASP A 4 1.28 11.24 -11.36
C ASP A 4 0.67 10.05 -10.61
N PHE A 5 0.67 10.15 -9.28
CA PHE A 5 0.12 9.13 -8.37
C PHE A 5 -1.39 9.27 -8.14
N PHE A 6 -1.99 10.35 -8.65
CA PHE A 6 -3.42 10.64 -8.54
C PHE A 6 -4.12 10.53 -9.90
N LYS A 7 -3.54 9.76 -10.82
CA LYS A 7 -4.11 9.55 -12.16
C LYS A 7 -5.53 8.98 -12.04
N GLU A 8 -6.49 9.60 -12.70
CA GLU A 8 -7.90 9.22 -12.64
C GLU A 8 -8.12 7.75 -13.06
N ASP A 9 -7.43 7.27 -14.10
CA ASP A 9 -7.49 5.86 -14.53
C ASP A 9 -7.01 4.85 -13.47
N CYS A 10 -6.30 5.34 -12.45
CA CYS A 10 -5.80 4.57 -11.31
C CYS A 10 -6.66 4.73 -10.06
N HIS A 11 -7.59 5.68 -10.04
CA HIS A 11 -8.62 5.74 -9.01
C HIS A 11 -9.56 4.54 -9.18
N GLY A 12 -9.50 3.61 -8.24
CA GLY A 12 -10.29 2.38 -8.30
C GLY A 12 -11.67 2.55 -7.71
N SER A 13 -11.77 3.25 -6.58
CA SER A 13 -13.05 3.50 -5.90
C SER A 13 -12.95 4.56 -4.81
N CYS A 14 -14.08 5.19 -4.51
CA CYS A 14 -14.30 5.99 -3.33
C CYS A 14 -15.32 5.27 -2.42
N PHE A 15 -15.02 5.07 -1.14
CA PHE A 15 -15.88 4.31 -0.23
C PHE A 15 -15.82 4.81 1.22
N ASN A 16 -16.82 4.44 2.03
CA ASN A 16 -16.89 4.80 3.45
C ASN A 16 -17.39 3.64 4.34
N ASP A 17 -17.45 2.42 3.78
CA ASP A 17 -17.89 1.22 4.47
C ASP A 17 -16.98 0.91 5.66
N LYS A 18 -17.56 0.33 6.72
CA LYS A 18 -16.83 0.05 7.96
C LYS A 18 -15.75 -1.02 7.83
N GLU A 19 -15.93 -1.93 6.88
CA GLU A 19 -14.99 -3.02 6.62
C GLU A 19 -15.04 -3.38 5.13
N VAL A 20 -13.88 -3.39 4.47
CA VAL A 20 -13.71 -3.87 3.09
C VAL A 20 -12.41 -4.64 2.95
N GLY A 21 -12.30 -5.44 1.90
CA GLY A 21 -11.09 -6.13 1.50
C GLY A 21 -10.33 -5.41 0.41
N VAL A 22 -9.01 -5.60 0.41
CA VAL A 22 -8.15 -5.32 -0.75
C VAL A 22 -7.71 -6.64 -1.35
N CYS A 23 -7.96 -6.80 -2.64
CA CYS A 23 -7.64 -8.01 -3.40
C CYS A 23 -6.64 -7.67 -4.51
N ASP A 24 -5.84 -8.67 -4.85
CA ASP A 24 -5.05 -8.71 -6.07
C ASP A 24 -5.09 -10.16 -6.58
N ASP A 25 -5.60 -10.35 -7.79
CA ASP A 25 -5.82 -11.66 -8.40
C ASP A 25 -4.55 -12.21 -9.09
N GLN A 26 -3.39 -11.56 -8.94
CA GLN A 26 -2.04 -12.02 -9.35
C GLN A 26 -1.81 -12.25 -10.87
N GLU A 27 -2.78 -11.93 -11.73
CA GLU A 27 -2.69 -12.07 -13.19
C GLU A 27 -2.54 -10.72 -13.92
N SER A 28 -1.56 -9.91 -13.51
CA SER A 28 -1.33 -8.55 -14.06
C SER A 28 -2.52 -7.60 -13.95
N THR A 29 -3.44 -7.89 -13.03
CA THR A 29 -4.58 -7.04 -12.71
C THR A 29 -4.18 -5.94 -11.75
N LYS A 30 -4.90 -4.82 -11.78
CA LYS A 30 -4.81 -3.79 -10.75
C LYS A 30 -5.40 -4.34 -9.44
N ALA A 31 -4.80 -3.97 -8.31
CA ALA A 31 -5.44 -4.20 -7.02
C ALA A 31 -6.80 -3.48 -6.94
N TYR A 32 -7.75 -4.04 -6.19
CA TYR A 32 -9.11 -3.50 -6.11
C TYR A 32 -9.77 -3.71 -4.74
N ILE A 33 -10.83 -2.95 -4.48
CA ILE A 33 -11.67 -3.06 -3.29
C ILE A 33 -12.75 -4.13 -3.50
N ASN A 34 -12.91 -5.03 -2.53
CA ASN A 34 -13.96 -6.05 -2.53
C ASN A 34 -14.76 -5.99 -1.22
N LYS A 35 -16.10 -6.01 -1.30
CA LYS A 35 -17.00 -5.90 -0.13
C LYS A 35 -17.66 -7.22 0.29
N GLU A 36 -17.60 -8.23 -0.56
CA GLU A 36 -18.45 -9.43 -0.45
C GLU A 36 -17.62 -10.68 -0.12
N ASN A 37 -16.65 -11.01 -0.96
CA ASN A 37 -15.93 -12.28 -0.90
C ASN A 37 -14.66 -12.17 -0.04
N LYS A 38 -14.83 -12.38 1.27
CA LYS A 38 -13.74 -12.32 2.27
C LYS A 38 -12.59 -13.31 2.02
N GLU A 39 -12.84 -14.41 1.31
CA GLU A 39 -11.78 -15.41 1.02
C GLU A 39 -10.73 -14.88 0.05
N LYS A 40 -11.10 -13.90 -0.78
CA LYS A 40 -10.18 -13.22 -1.71
C LYS A 40 -9.33 -12.15 -1.03
N TRP A 41 -9.71 -11.69 0.16
CA TRP A 41 -9.10 -10.53 0.78
C TRP A 41 -7.66 -10.83 1.19
N ILE A 42 -6.71 -10.07 0.64
CA ILE A 42 -5.31 -10.13 1.05
C ILE A 42 -5.08 -9.20 2.24
N ALA A 43 -5.71 -8.02 2.21
CA ALA A 43 -5.76 -7.09 3.32
C ALA A 43 -7.21 -6.75 3.67
N THR A 44 -7.44 -6.36 4.92
CA THR A 44 -8.73 -5.87 5.43
C THR A 44 -8.56 -4.44 5.89
N ILE A 45 -9.38 -3.53 5.36
CA ILE A 45 -9.47 -2.15 5.83
C ILE A 45 -10.61 -2.06 6.83
N LYS A 46 -10.30 -1.60 8.05
CA LYS A 46 -11.28 -1.31 9.11
C LYS A 46 -11.43 0.19 9.26
N ASN A 47 -12.57 0.70 8.84
CA ASN A 47 -12.93 2.11 8.83
C ASN A 47 -14.10 2.38 9.79
N LEU A 48 -13.84 2.20 11.09
CA LEU A 48 -14.90 2.21 12.11
C LEU A 48 -15.68 3.54 12.20
N LYS A 49 -15.05 4.64 11.74
CA LYS A 49 -15.63 5.98 11.72
C LYS A 49 -16.30 6.35 10.39
N SER A 50 -16.37 5.42 9.43
CA SER A 50 -16.94 5.65 8.10
C SER A 50 -16.36 6.87 7.39
N LYS A 51 -15.04 7.06 7.48
CA LYS A 51 -14.34 8.10 6.73
C LYS A 51 -14.43 7.83 5.23
N ILE A 52 -14.47 8.89 4.44
CA ILE A 52 -14.38 8.78 2.97
C ILE A 52 -12.93 8.44 2.63
N ILE A 53 -12.74 7.39 1.85
CA ILE A 53 -11.43 6.86 1.45
C ILE A 53 -11.41 6.73 -0.06
N ASP A 54 -10.39 7.33 -0.67
CA ASP A 54 -10.03 7.11 -2.06
C ASP A 54 -8.98 6.00 -2.15
N PHE A 55 -9.25 5.03 -3.02
CA PHE A 55 -8.35 3.93 -3.32
C PHE A 55 -7.73 4.14 -4.70
N TYR A 56 -6.41 4.05 -4.77
CA TYR A 56 -5.66 4.09 -6.01
C TYR A 56 -4.90 2.78 -6.19
N ALA A 57 -5.06 2.16 -7.36
CA ALA A 57 -4.18 1.09 -7.79
C ALA A 57 -2.84 1.68 -8.25
N ILE A 58 -1.74 1.09 -7.82
CA ILE A 58 -0.39 1.54 -8.16
C ILE A 58 0.26 0.52 -9.09
N ASP A 59 0.31 -0.75 -8.68
CA ASP A 59 0.76 -1.82 -9.58
C ASP A 59 -0.22 -2.01 -10.74
N ASN A 60 0.32 -2.33 -11.91
CA ASN A 60 -0.42 -2.43 -13.17
C ASN A 60 -1.26 -1.18 -13.54
N CYS A 61 -0.93 0.00 -12.98
CA CYS A 61 -1.57 1.27 -13.34
C CYS A 61 -0.60 2.43 -13.56
N ILE A 62 0.36 2.62 -12.66
CA ILE A 62 1.35 3.69 -12.75
C ILE A 62 2.65 3.11 -13.31
N GLU A 63 3.19 3.72 -14.34
CA GLU A 63 4.49 3.32 -14.88
C GLU A 63 5.63 4.03 -14.15
N ILE A 64 6.52 3.25 -13.55
CA ILE A 64 7.74 3.73 -12.90
C ILE A 64 8.92 3.03 -13.59
N TYR A 65 9.88 3.81 -14.05
CA TYR A 65 11.05 3.34 -14.79
C TYR A 65 12.35 3.74 -14.09
N ARG A 66 13.32 2.84 -14.15
CA ARG A 66 14.73 3.11 -13.79
C ARG A 66 15.42 3.91 -14.90
N GLU A 67 16.62 4.39 -14.61
CA GLU A 67 17.46 5.11 -15.59
C GLU A 67 17.79 4.28 -16.84
N ASN A 68 17.84 2.95 -16.71
CA ASN A 68 18.08 2.03 -17.81
C ASN A 68 16.80 1.67 -18.61
N ASN A 69 15.68 2.37 -18.37
CA ASN A 69 14.35 2.15 -18.96
C ASN A 69 13.66 0.82 -18.59
N ASP A 70 14.18 0.07 -17.61
CA ASP A 70 13.45 -1.07 -17.06
C ASP A 70 12.33 -0.60 -16.12
N LYS A 71 11.22 -1.36 -16.08
CA LYS A 71 10.16 -1.15 -15.09
C LYS A 71 10.74 -1.34 -13.69
N ASP A 72 10.51 -0.37 -12.82
CA ASP A 72 10.91 -0.46 -11.43
C ASP A 72 9.80 -1.07 -10.55
N ASN A 73 10.20 -1.55 -9.38
CA ASN A 73 9.27 -2.16 -8.44
C ASN A 73 8.42 -1.10 -7.75
N LYS A 74 7.17 -1.43 -7.46
CA LYS A 74 6.21 -0.56 -6.78
C LYS A 74 5.26 -1.40 -5.94
N CYS A 75 4.54 -0.74 -5.04
CA CYS A 75 3.51 -1.38 -4.25
C CYS A 75 2.21 -1.50 -5.03
N ASP A 76 1.28 -2.29 -4.51
CA ASP A 76 0.04 -2.61 -5.21
C ASP A 76 -0.97 -1.48 -5.18
N ALA A 77 -1.07 -0.78 -4.05
CA ALA A 77 -2.12 0.23 -3.85
C ALA A 77 -1.73 1.36 -2.89
N MET A 78 -2.52 2.43 -2.95
CA MET A 78 -2.47 3.57 -2.06
C MET A 78 -3.89 3.97 -1.62
N LEU A 79 -4.03 4.41 -0.37
CA LEU A 79 -5.25 5.02 0.16
C LEU A 79 -5.01 6.47 0.54
N ILE A 80 -6.01 7.31 0.28
CA ILE A 80 -6.08 8.69 0.75
C ILE A 80 -7.37 8.88 1.54
N TYR A 81 -7.29 9.52 2.70
CA TYR A 81 -8.45 9.92 3.49
C TYR A 81 -8.09 11.12 4.37
N GLU A 82 -8.92 12.17 4.37
CA GLU A 82 -8.64 13.41 5.12
C GLU A 82 -7.18 13.90 4.93
N ASN A 83 -6.34 13.83 5.96
CA ASN A 83 -4.91 14.17 5.93
C ASN A 83 -4.01 12.93 6.09
N GLY A 84 -4.52 11.76 5.72
CA GLY A 84 -3.86 10.47 5.80
C GLY A 84 -3.53 9.87 4.45
N ILE A 85 -2.36 9.24 4.39
CA ILE A 85 -1.88 8.43 3.26
C ILE A 85 -1.42 7.05 3.76
N ILE A 86 -1.82 6.01 3.04
CA ILE A 86 -1.41 4.63 3.33
C ILE A 86 -0.94 3.95 2.05
N PHE A 87 0.28 3.45 2.03
CA PHE A 87 0.82 2.58 0.97
C PHE A 87 0.60 1.12 1.35
N ILE A 88 0.21 0.29 0.38
CA ILE A 88 -0.18 -1.11 0.62
C ILE A 88 0.54 -2.00 -0.38
N GLU A 89 1.25 -2.98 0.15
CA GLU A 89 1.79 -4.12 -0.58
C GLU A 89 1.05 -5.38 -0.13
N LEU A 90 0.64 -6.22 -1.08
CA LEU A 90 -0.18 -7.41 -0.93
C LEU A 90 0.64 -8.65 -1.31
N LYS A 91 0.69 -9.62 -0.41
CA LYS A 91 1.37 -10.91 -0.65
C LYS A 91 0.44 -12.10 -0.35
N ASP A 92 0.69 -13.17 -1.08
CA ASP A 92 0.13 -14.50 -0.82
C ASP A 92 1.25 -15.54 -0.79
N LYS A 93 2.29 -15.28 0.02
CA LYS A 93 3.53 -16.08 0.08
C LYS A 93 3.73 -16.71 1.46
N ARG A 94 4.40 -17.86 1.53
CA ARG A 94 4.68 -18.55 2.81
C ARG A 94 5.95 -18.06 3.51
N ALA A 95 6.99 -17.71 2.74
CA ALA A 95 8.29 -17.33 3.26
C ALA A 95 8.90 -16.18 2.42
N ASP A 96 9.96 -15.57 2.96
CA ASP A 96 10.88 -14.64 2.27
C ASP A 96 10.24 -13.47 1.52
N TRP A 97 9.06 -13.03 1.96
CA TRP A 97 8.30 -11.97 1.28
C TRP A 97 8.47 -10.59 1.90
N ILE A 98 8.92 -10.50 3.16
CA ILE A 98 9.05 -9.23 3.88
C ILE A 98 10.08 -8.30 3.20
N PRO A 99 11.31 -8.72 2.88
CA PRO A 99 12.30 -7.82 2.29
C PRO A 99 11.81 -7.26 0.95
N ASP A 100 11.25 -8.10 0.09
CA ASP A 100 10.66 -7.71 -1.19
C ASP A 100 9.56 -6.65 -0.99
N ALA A 101 8.63 -6.92 -0.07
CA ALA A 101 7.51 -6.04 0.19
C ALA A 101 7.94 -4.68 0.75
N ILE A 102 8.94 -4.67 1.65
CA ILE A 102 9.52 -3.42 2.16
C ILE A 102 10.19 -2.65 1.00
N GLY A 103 10.95 -3.33 0.14
CA GLY A 103 11.60 -2.70 -1.01
C GLY A 103 10.61 -2.05 -1.98
N GLN A 104 9.48 -2.69 -2.25
CA GLN A 104 8.40 -2.13 -3.08
C GLN A 104 7.76 -0.89 -2.45
N LEU A 105 7.50 -0.94 -1.13
CA LEU A 105 6.98 0.20 -0.39
C LEU A 105 7.97 1.37 -0.37
N GLU A 106 9.25 1.10 -0.06
CA GLU A 106 10.30 2.11 -0.06
C GLU A 106 10.42 2.81 -1.42
N ASN A 107 10.44 2.04 -2.50
CA ASN A 107 10.60 2.61 -3.83
C ASN A 107 9.40 3.47 -4.22
N THR A 108 8.18 2.99 -3.96
CA THR A 108 6.95 3.76 -4.23
C THR A 108 6.93 5.07 -3.44
N ILE A 109 7.27 5.02 -2.15
CA ILE A 109 7.30 6.20 -1.29
C ILE A 109 8.36 7.19 -1.76
N LYS A 110 9.54 6.71 -2.18
CA LYS A 110 10.59 7.54 -2.76
C LYS A 110 10.05 8.34 -3.95
N TYR A 111 9.50 7.65 -4.95
CA TYR A 111 8.96 8.30 -6.15
C TYR A 111 7.77 9.20 -5.82
N PHE A 112 6.91 8.82 -4.87
CA PHE A 112 5.82 9.67 -4.43
C PHE A 112 6.32 11.00 -3.86
N ILE A 113 7.30 10.96 -2.94
CA ILE A 113 7.89 12.15 -2.33
C ILE A 113 8.55 13.03 -3.39
N GLU A 114 9.34 12.45 -4.29
CA GLU A 114 10.04 13.20 -5.35
C GLU A 114 9.08 13.93 -6.31
N ASN A 115 7.85 13.43 -6.48
CA ASN A 115 6.90 13.97 -7.46
C ASN A 115 5.75 14.81 -6.85
N HIS A 116 5.40 14.57 -5.58
CA HIS A 116 4.23 15.18 -4.93
C HIS A 116 4.53 15.85 -3.60
N GLY A 117 5.65 15.52 -2.95
CA GLY A 117 5.82 15.77 -1.52
C GLY A 117 4.86 14.91 -0.68
N ILE A 118 5.16 14.77 0.60
CA ILE A 118 4.36 13.97 1.54
C ILE A 118 3.98 14.77 2.80
N GLU A 119 4.52 15.97 2.95
CA GLU A 119 4.46 16.81 4.13
C GLU A 119 3.03 17.18 4.52
N GLN A 120 2.13 17.33 3.52
CA GLN A 120 0.71 17.64 3.70
C GLN A 120 -0.06 16.56 4.49
N PHE A 121 0.45 15.33 4.54
CA PHE A 121 -0.20 14.23 5.27
C PHE A 121 0.30 14.15 6.72
N ASN A 122 -0.61 14.22 7.68
CA ASN A 122 -0.29 14.04 9.10
C ASN A 122 -0.17 12.57 9.48
N ILE A 123 -0.95 11.70 8.82
CA ILE A 123 -0.94 10.26 9.05
C ILE A 123 -0.29 9.59 7.86
N LYS A 124 0.88 9.00 8.06
CA LYS A 124 1.68 8.36 7.00
C LYS A 124 1.98 6.92 7.39
N LYS A 125 1.44 5.95 6.66
CA LYS A 125 1.67 4.52 6.94
C LYS A 125 2.02 3.74 5.68
N ALA A 126 2.71 2.63 5.87
CA ALA A 126 3.00 1.63 4.87
C ALA A 126 2.67 0.25 5.46
N PHE A 127 1.91 -0.56 4.73
CA PHE A 127 1.52 -1.91 5.15
C PHE A 127 2.04 -2.94 4.16
N ALA A 128 2.86 -3.86 4.65
CA ALA A 128 3.11 -5.12 3.95
C ALA A 128 2.12 -6.16 4.48
N CYS A 129 1.10 -6.46 3.68
CA CYS A 129 0.01 -7.36 4.01
C CYS A 129 0.29 -8.73 3.42
N ASN A 130 0.03 -9.79 4.18
CA ASN A 130 0.07 -11.15 3.66
C ASN A 130 -1.11 -11.98 4.18
N LYS A 131 -1.88 -12.54 3.26
CA LYS A 131 -3.09 -13.32 3.58
C LYS A 131 -2.77 -14.66 4.25
N ARG A 132 -1.59 -15.24 3.95
CA ARG A 132 -1.16 -16.54 4.53
C ARG A 132 -0.75 -16.45 6.00
N LYS A 133 -0.81 -15.26 6.62
CA LYS A 133 -0.51 -14.98 8.04
C LYS A 133 0.64 -15.86 8.57
N PRO A 134 1.90 -15.47 8.38
CA PRO A 134 2.97 -16.21 9.00
C PRO A 134 2.79 -16.16 10.52
N ASN A 135 2.72 -17.34 11.14
CA ASN A 135 2.70 -17.50 12.59
C ASN A 135 3.97 -16.83 13.13
N PHE A 136 3.83 -15.62 13.69
CA PHE A 136 4.91 -14.81 14.26
C PHE A 136 6.05 -14.46 13.29
N GLN A 137 5.92 -13.32 12.62
CA GLN A 137 7.08 -12.59 12.08
C GLN A 137 7.29 -11.31 12.87
N THR A 138 8.13 -11.39 13.89
CA THR A 138 8.63 -10.19 14.58
C THR A 138 9.59 -9.50 13.63
N ILE A 139 9.14 -8.46 12.94
CA ILE A 139 10.10 -7.54 12.32
C ILE A 139 10.97 -6.97 13.42
N ASN A 140 12.27 -6.95 13.17
CA ASN A 140 13.22 -6.24 14.01
C ASN A 140 12.80 -4.76 14.17
N MET A 141 12.65 -4.30 15.41
CA MET A 141 12.33 -2.91 15.75
C MET A 141 13.23 -1.91 15.00
N GLN A 142 14.48 -2.28 14.72
CA GLN A 142 15.43 -1.49 13.94
C GLN A 142 14.96 -1.22 12.52
N ILE A 143 14.33 -2.17 11.82
CA ILE A 143 13.83 -1.98 10.46
C ILE A 143 12.67 -0.98 10.46
N LYS A 144 11.73 -1.09 11.41
CA LYS A 144 10.63 -0.12 11.53
C LYS A 144 11.18 1.28 11.84
N GLN A 145 12.18 1.36 12.69
CA GLN A 145 12.81 2.63 13.08
C GLN A 145 13.58 3.25 11.91
N SER A 146 14.39 2.49 11.18
CA SER A 146 15.13 2.99 10.02
C SER A 146 14.19 3.45 8.91
N PHE A 147 13.13 2.67 8.63
CA PHE A 147 12.10 3.02 7.65
C PHE A 147 11.43 4.35 8.03
N TYR A 148 11.04 4.52 9.29
CA TYR A 148 10.45 5.77 9.78
C TYR A 148 11.45 6.94 9.75
N GLN A 149 12.71 6.73 10.13
CA GLN A 149 13.71 7.78 10.12
C GLN A 149 13.95 8.33 8.71
N LYS A 150 14.02 7.44 7.73
CA LYS A 150 14.27 7.74 6.32
C LYS A 150 13.06 8.40 5.64
N TRP A 151 11.87 7.82 5.80
CA TRP A 151 10.69 8.22 5.02
C TRP A 151 9.66 9.04 5.79
N LYS A 152 9.77 9.12 7.12
CA LYS A 152 8.72 9.67 8.02
C LYS A 152 7.37 8.96 7.87
N VAL A 153 7.38 7.70 7.42
CA VAL A 153 6.23 6.82 7.24
C VAL A 153 6.32 5.66 8.24
N ARG A 154 5.23 5.28 8.91
CA ARG A 154 5.22 4.14 9.84
C ARG A 154 4.99 2.82 9.11
N LEU A 155 5.90 1.87 9.27
CA LEU A 155 5.82 0.53 8.67
C LEU A 155 5.04 -0.45 9.55
N HIS A 156 4.09 -1.15 8.93
CA HIS A 156 3.26 -2.20 9.51
C HIS A 156 3.40 -3.48 8.69
N ILE A 157 3.51 -4.62 9.38
CA ILE A 157 3.43 -5.95 8.74
C ILE A 157 2.28 -6.68 9.39
N GLU A 158 1.12 -6.50 8.78
CA GLU A 158 -0.15 -7.05 9.20
C GLU A 158 -1.14 -6.92 8.04
N ALA A 159 -2.09 -7.83 7.95
CA ALA A 159 -3.14 -7.80 6.92
C ALA A 159 -4.36 -6.98 7.34
N THR A 160 -4.32 -6.23 8.45
CA THR A 160 -5.45 -5.41 8.91
C THR A 160 -5.03 -3.95 9.04
N ILE A 161 -5.62 -3.11 8.21
CA ILE A 161 -5.36 -1.69 8.12
C ILE A 161 -6.46 -0.96 8.89
N LYS A 162 -6.10 -0.32 10.01
CA LYS A 162 -7.04 0.49 10.78
C LYS A 162 -6.95 1.95 10.36
N ILE A 163 -8.06 2.47 9.85
CA ILE A 163 -8.25 3.89 9.57
C ILE A 163 -8.50 4.59 10.91
N GLN A 164 -7.75 5.66 11.17
CA GLN A 164 -7.78 6.42 12.44
C GLN A 164 -8.70 7.61 12.32
#